data_AF-A0A5S4FPL5-F1
#
_entry.id   AF-A0A5S4FPL5-F1
#
_cell.length_a   1.000
_cell.length_b   1.000
_cell.length_c   1.000
_cell.angle_alpha   90.00
_cell.angle_beta   90.00
_cell.angle_gamma   90.00
#
_symmetry.space_group_name_H-M   'P 1'
#
loop_
_entity.id
_entity.type
_entity.pdbx_description
1 polymer ?
#
loop_
_entity_poly.entity_id
_entity_poly.type
_entity_poly.pdbx_seq_one_letter_code
_entity_poly.pdbx_strand_id
1 'polypeptide(L)'
;MQNERDAFIAGLIALAGFLKANPEIPVSLAPVILRAFPANGPDDQMRAEVDRVAALLGTEIDPDHLPYGHYMTAIDFGPVRYEFIAILAAARARHAAEDSYRGCIKIDNL
;
A
#
# COMPACT_ATOMS: atom_id res chain seq x y z
N MET A 1 2.05 9.98 -17.71
CA MET A 1 0.81 9.43 -17.10
C MET A 1 0.31 8.16 -17.79
N GLN A 2 -0.31 8.16 -18.98
CA GLN A 2 -0.77 6.90 -19.62
C GLN A 2 0.39 5.93 -19.89
N ASN A 3 1.50 6.45 -20.44
CA ASN A 3 2.69 5.65 -20.76
C ASN A 3 3.40 5.05 -19.53
N GLU A 4 3.35 5.73 -18.36
CA GLU A 4 3.97 5.22 -17.13
C GLU A 4 3.15 4.12 -16.48
N ARG A 5 1.82 4.26 -16.49
CA ARG A 5 0.90 3.20 -16.03
C ARG A 5 1.05 1.96 -16.89
N ASP A 6 1.06 2.11 -18.21
CA ASP A 6 1.16 0.98 -19.12
C ASP A 6 2.54 0.30 -19.02
N ALA A 7 3.62 1.09 -18.87
CA ALA A 7 4.96 0.55 -18.62
C ALA A 7 5.06 -0.19 -17.27
N PHE A 8 4.43 0.32 -16.21
CA PHE A 8 4.39 -0.35 -14.91
C PHE A 8 3.68 -1.71 -15.00
N ILE A 9 2.49 -1.74 -15.63
CA ILE A 9 1.73 -2.98 -15.84
C ILE A 9 2.53 -3.97 -16.70
N ALA A 10 3.17 -3.51 -17.77
CA ALA A 10 4.02 -4.34 -18.61
C ALA A 10 5.20 -4.93 -17.84
N GLY A 11 5.82 -4.15 -16.94
CA GLY A 11 6.91 -4.63 -16.07
C GLY A 11 6.47 -5.75 -15.11
N LEU A 12 5.27 -5.64 -14.52
CA LEU A 12 4.72 -6.69 -13.65
C LEU A 12 4.46 -8.00 -14.41
N ILE A 13 3.88 -7.89 -15.62
CA ILE A 13 3.64 -9.04 -16.49
C ILE A 13 4.97 -9.70 -16.90
N ALA A 14 5.97 -8.89 -17.27
CA ALA A 14 7.30 -9.36 -17.64
C ALA A 14 8.00 -10.07 -16.47
N LEU A 15 7.92 -9.53 -15.25
CA LEU A 15 8.48 -10.15 -14.05
C LEU A 15 7.84 -11.52 -13.77
N ALA A 16 6.50 -11.60 -13.84
CA ALA A 16 5.79 -12.87 -13.67
C ALA A 16 6.22 -13.91 -14.72
N GLY A 17 6.35 -13.49 -15.99
CA GLY A 17 6.85 -14.33 -17.06
C GLY A 17 8.29 -14.81 -16.85
N PHE A 18 9.18 -13.90 -16.41
CA PHE A 18 10.57 -14.21 -16.10
C PHE A 18 10.70 -15.23 -14.97
N LEU A 19 10.00 -15.04 -13.85
CA LEU A 19 10.04 -15.98 -12.71
C LEU A 19 9.47 -17.36 -13.11
N LYS A 20 8.43 -17.39 -13.94
CA LYS A 20 7.88 -18.66 -14.46
C LYS A 20 8.86 -19.40 -15.37
N ALA A 21 9.66 -18.67 -16.15
CA ALA A 21 10.62 -19.26 -17.09
C ALA A 21 11.92 -19.74 -16.41
N ASN A 22 12.22 -19.27 -15.20
CA ASN A 22 13.45 -19.57 -14.46
C ASN A 22 13.13 -20.14 -13.06
N PRO A 23 12.62 -21.39 -12.96
CA PRO A 23 12.17 -21.99 -11.69
C PRO A 23 13.29 -22.21 -10.65
N GLU A 24 14.55 -22.15 -11.06
CA GLU A 24 15.72 -22.18 -10.19
C GLU A 24 15.88 -20.89 -9.36
N ILE A 25 15.24 -19.80 -9.77
CA ILE A 25 15.23 -18.55 -9.03
C ILE A 25 14.19 -18.65 -7.91
N PRO A 26 14.59 -18.59 -6.63
CA PRO A 26 13.64 -18.68 -5.53
C PRO A 26 12.70 -17.47 -5.53
N VAL A 27 11.40 -17.74 -5.37
CA VAL A 27 10.38 -16.72 -5.14
C VAL A 27 10.03 -16.71 -3.65
N SER A 28 9.92 -15.51 -3.06
CA SER A 28 9.49 -15.37 -1.67
C SER A 28 8.07 -15.92 -1.49
N LEU A 29 7.84 -16.66 -0.40
CA LEU A 29 6.49 -17.11 0.00
C LEU A 29 5.70 -16.04 0.76
N ALA A 30 6.33 -14.90 1.08
CA ALA A 30 5.65 -13.79 1.73
C ALA A 30 4.70 -13.09 0.74
N PRO A 31 3.57 -12.53 1.21
CA PRO A 31 2.66 -11.77 0.36
C PRO A 31 3.38 -10.61 -0.34
N VAL A 32 3.11 -10.45 -1.65
CA VAL A 32 3.57 -9.29 -2.43
C VAL A 32 2.47 -8.25 -2.40
N ILE A 33 2.74 -7.08 -1.84
CA ILE A 33 1.74 -6.02 -1.67
C ILE A 33 2.05 -4.83 -2.58
N LEU A 34 1.15 -4.51 -3.49
CA LEU A 34 1.17 -3.28 -4.28
C LEU A 34 0.26 -2.23 -3.62
N ARG A 35 0.87 -1.16 -3.11
CA ARG A 35 0.14 -0.07 -2.44
C ARG A 35 -0.01 1.15 -3.34
N ALA A 36 -1.22 1.66 -3.42
CA ALA A 36 -1.54 2.95 -4.01
C ALA A 36 -2.31 3.82 -3.01
N PHE A 37 -2.21 5.14 -3.19
CA PHE A 37 -2.74 6.13 -2.27
C PHE A 37 -3.57 7.17 -3.03
N PRO A 38 -4.62 7.74 -2.43
CA PRO A 38 -5.24 8.94 -2.96
C PRO A 38 -4.26 10.13 -2.86
N ALA A 39 -4.55 11.20 -3.59
CA ALA A 39 -3.85 12.47 -3.38
C ALA A 39 -4.05 12.94 -1.93
N ASN A 40 -2.99 13.48 -1.32
CA ASN A 40 -3.09 14.03 0.03
C ASN A 40 -4.12 15.16 0.07
N GLY A 41 -5.01 15.10 1.05
CA GLY A 41 -6.07 16.10 1.21
C GLY A 41 -6.82 15.95 2.53
N PRO A 42 -7.98 16.60 2.62
CA PRO A 42 -8.96 16.37 3.69
C PRO A 42 -9.39 14.89 3.77
N ASP A 43 -9.62 14.40 4.97
CA ASP A 43 -9.91 12.98 5.22
C ASP A 43 -11.21 12.51 4.53
N ASP A 44 -12.20 13.37 4.38
CA ASP A 44 -13.44 13.09 3.65
C ASP A 44 -13.19 12.87 2.14
N GLN A 45 -12.34 13.68 1.52
CA GLN A 45 -11.97 13.51 0.11
C GLN A 45 -11.16 12.24 -0.12
N MET A 46 -10.21 11.94 0.77
CA MET A 46 -9.42 10.71 0.67
C MET A 46 -10.28 9.46 0.90
N ARG A 47 -11.23 9.50 1.85
CA ARG A 47 -12.21 8.42 2.06
C ARG A 47 -13.07 8.20 0.83
N ALA A 48 -13.62 9.27 0.25
CA ALA A 48 -14.46 9.19 -0.94
C ALA A 48 -13.71 8.55 -2.13
N GLU A 49 -12.42 8.84 -2.27
CA GLU A 49 -11.60 8.20 -3.31
C GLU A 49 -11.35 6.71 -3.04
N VAL A 50 -11.16 6.31 -1.77
CA VAL A 50 -11.08 4.90 -1.40
C VAL A 50 -12.40 4.18 -1.64
N ASP A 51 -13.54 4.79 -1.30
CA ASP A 51 -14.88 4.24 -1.54
C ASP A 51 -15.13 4.05 -3.05
N ARG A 52 -14.69 5.02 -3.88
CA ARG A 52 -14.75 4.93 -5.34
C ARG A 52 -13.93 3.73 -5.86
N VAL A 53 -12.73 3.52 -5.33
CA VAL A 53 -11.89 2.37 -5.71
C VAL A 53 -12.49 1.06 -5.21
N ALA A 54 -13.05 1.02 -3.99
CA ALA A 54 -13.72 -0.15 -3.44
C ALA A 54 -14.89 -0.60 -4.34
N ALA A 55 -15.69 0.36 -4.82
CA ALA A 55 -16.75 0.10 -5.78
C ALA A 55 -16.24 -0.45 -7.13
N LEU A 56 -15.10 0.04 -7.62
CA LEU A 56 -14.46 -0.48 -8.85
C LEU A 56 -13.90 -1.89 -8.68
N LEU A 57 -13.39 -2.22 -7.49
CA LEU A 57 -12.86 -3.54 -7.17
C LEU A 57 -13.97 -4.55 -6.81
N GLY A 58 -15.16 -4.06 -6.43
CA GLY A 58 -16.23 -4.91 -5.90
C GLY A 58 -15.92 -5.43 -4.50
N THR A 59 -15.17 -4.65 -3.70
CA THR A 59 -14.69 -5.02 -2.37
C THR A 59 -15.20 -4.03 -1.33
N GLU A 60 -15.13 -4.41 -0.06
CA GLU A 60 -15.53 -3.56 1.07
C GLU A 60 -14.31 -2.86 1.71
N ILE A 61 -14.59 -1.89 2.56
CA ILE A 61 -13.58 -1.23 3.37
C ILE A 61 -13.10 -2.19 4.45
N ASP A 62 -11.78 -2.29 4.61
CA ASP A 62 -11.14 -3.13 5.61
C ASP A 62 -11.32 -2.51 7.02
N PRO A 63 -12.10 -3.15 7.92
CA PRO A 63 -12.37 -2.60 9.24
C PRO A 63 -11.19 -2.72 10.20
N ASP A 64 -10.29 -3.69 10.00
CA ASP A 64 -9.18 -3.99 10.92
C ASP A 64 -8.13 -2.87 10.94
N HIS A 65 -8.10 -2.10 9.86
CA HIS A 65 -7.15 -1.01 9.65
C HIS A 65 -7.67 0.34 10.15
N LEU A 66 -8.98 0.47 10.38
CA LEU A 66 -9.62 1.70 10.87
C LEU A 66 -9.08 2.18 12.23
N PRO A 67 -8.84 1.32 13.24
CA PRO A 67 -8.29 1.76 14.53
C PRO A 67 -6.92 2.41 14.42
N TYR A 68 -6.15 2.10 13.37
CA TYR A 68 -4.83 2.67 13.12
C TYR A 68 -4.90 3.98 12.32
N GLY A 69 -6.10 4.41 11.93
CA GLY A 69 -6.36 5.57 11.08
C GLY A 69 -6.04 5.33 9.61
N HIS A 70 -6.08 4.06 9.18
CA HIS A 70 -5.95 3.67 7.79
C HIS A 70 -7.34 3.31 7.25
N TYR A 71 -7.78 4.00 6.21
CA TYR A 71 -9.04 3.71 5.52
C TYR A 71 -8.70 3.09 4.18
N MET A 72 -9.00 1.81 3.98
CA MET A 72 -8.50 1.08 2.82
C MET A 72 -9.49 0.08 2.25
N THR A 73 -9.23 -0.29 1.00
CA THR A 73 -9.83 -1.42 0.30
C THR A 73 -8.72 -2.24 -0.35
N ALA A 74 -8.95 -3.54 -0.53
CA ALA A 74 -7.95 -4.41 -1.14
C ALA A 74 -8.58 -5.58 -1.90
N ILE A 75 -7.81 -6.14 -2.84
CA ILE A 75 -8.16 -7.36 -3.57
C ILE A 75 -6.92 -8.27 -3.68
N ASP A 76 -7.14 -9.58 -3.56
CA ASP A 76 -6.08 -10.58 -3.57
C ASP A 76 -6.11 -11.43 -4.85
N PHE A 77 -4.93 -11.74 -5.38
CA PHE A 77 -4.65 -12.64 -6.50
C PHE A 77 -3.68 -13.73 -6.02
N GLY A 78 -4.18 -14.66 -5.20
CA GLY A 78 -3.33 -15.60 -4.48
C GLY A 78 -2.44 -14.84 -3.46
N PRO A 79 -1.11 -15.01 -3.47
CA PRO A 79 -0.22 -14.29 -2.54
C PRO A 79 0.07 -12.85 -2.95
N VAL A 80 -0.50 -12.35 -4.05
CA VAL A 80 -0.32 -10.96 -4.52
C VAL A 80 -1.53 -10.13 -4.14
N ARG A 81 -1.33 -9.04 -3.41
CA ARG A 81 -2.39 -8.15 -2.93
C ARG A 81 -2.24 -6.75 -3.51
N TYR A 82 -3.34 -6.18 -3.97
CA TYR A 82 -3.42 -4.75 -4.29
C TYR A 82 -4.18 -4.04 -3.16
N GLU A 83 -3.58 -2.99 -2.62
CA GLU A 83 -4.16 -2.15 -1.57
C GLU A 83 -4.30 -0.71 -2.06
N PHE A 84 -5.47 -0.11 -1.85
CA PHE A 84 -5.67 1.32 -2.01
C PHE A 84 -6.06 1.92 -0.65
N ILE A 85 -5.17 2.75 -0.11
CA ILE A 85 -5.18 3.16 1.31
C ILE A 85 -5.09 4.68 1.45
N ALA A 86 -5.99 5.25 2.24
CA ALA A 86 -5.87 6.60 2.79
C ALA A 86 -5.28 6.55 4.21
N ILE A 87 -4.17 7.25 4.43
CA ILE A 87 -3.60 7.47 5.77
C ILE A 87 -4.21 8.77 6.30
N LEU A 88 -5.13 8.67 7.27
CA LEU A 88 -5.94 9.78 7.74
C LEU A 88 -5.19 10.72 8.69
N ALA A 89 -5.75 11.91 8.96
CA ALA A 89 -5.09 12.97 9.71
C ALA A 89 -4.59 12.53 11.08
N ALA A 90 -5.38 11.72 11.81
CA ALA A 90 -4.98 11.17 13.10
C ALA A 90 -3.77 10.24 12.99
N ALA A 91 -3.72 9.37 11.97
CA ALA A 91 -2.57 8.50 11.72
C ALA A 91 -1.33 9.30 11.32
N ARG A 92 -1.48 10.31 10.46
CA ARG A 92 -0.37 11.20 10.07
C ARG A 92 0.17 11.99 11.27
N ALA A 93 -0.71 12.49 12.15
CA ALA A 93 -0.31 13.20 13.36
C ALA A 93 0.43 12.30 14.36
N ARG A 94 -0.07 11.06 14.55
CA ARG A 94 0.62 10.04 15.36
C ARG A 94 2.00 9.73 14.80
N HIS A 95 2.12 9.50 13.49
CA HIS A 95 3.40 9.24 12.84
C HIS A 95 4.36 10.43 12.99
N ALA A 96 3.88 11.67 12.82
CA ALA A 96 4.70 12.86 13.03
C ALA A 96 5.19 13.00 14.47
N ALA A 97 4.35 12.65 15.46
CA ALA A 97 4.75 12.63 16.87
C ALA A 97 5.81 11.54 17.13
N GLU A 98 5.64 10.33 16.60
CA GLU A 98 6.62 9.25 16.72
C GLU A 98 7.96 9.61 16.06
N ASP A 99 7.93 10.14 14.82
CA ASP A 99 9.13 10.55 14.08
C ASP A 99 9.84 11.74 14.74
N SER A 100 9.12 12.58 15.51
CA SER A 100 9.75 13.68 16.27
C SER A 100 10.75 13.21 17.34
N TYR A 101 10.66 11.96 17.79
CA TYR A 101 11.62 11.35 18.73
C TYR A 101 12.79 10.64 18.00
N ARG A 102 12.79 10.61 16.67
CA ARG A 102 13.81 9.92 15.88
C ARG A 102 15.18 10.56 16.10
N GLY A 103 16.12 9.76 16.59
CA GLY A 103 17.49 10.21 16.88
C GLY A 103 17.67 10.85 18.26
N CYS A 104 16.62 10.96 19.07
CA CYS A 104 16.74 11.42 20.46
C CYS A 104 17.45 10.41 21.37
N ILE A 105 17.31 9.11 21.09
CA ILE A 105 18.00 8.03 21.83
C ILE A 105 19.35 7.78 21.18
N LYS A 106 20.42 7.99 21.94
CA LYS A 106 21.79 7.61 21.56
C LYS A 106 22.25 6.51 22.49
N ILE A 107 22.91 5.50 21.93
CA ILE A 107 23.63 4.51 22.74
C ILE A 107 24.93 5.18 23.15
N ASP A 108 25.24 5.19 24.45
CA ASP A 108 26.58 5.55 24.91
C ASP A 108 27.52 4.44 24.42
N ASN A 109 28.42 4.79 23.51
CA ASN A 109 29.44 3.86 23.03
C ASN A 109 30.27 3.40 24.24
N LEU A 110 30.27 2.08 24.50
CA LEU A 110 31.23 1.42 25.39
C LEU A 110 32.62 1.39 24.74
#